data_AF-A0A5R8PAL9-F1
#
_entry.id   AF-A0A5R8PAL9-F1
#
_cell.length_a   1.000
_cell.length_b   1.000
_cell.length_c   1.000
_cell.angle_alpha   90.00
_cell.angle_beta   90.00
_cell.angle_gamma   90.00
#
_symmetry.space_group_name_H-M   'P 1'
#
loop_
_entity.id
_entity.type
_entity.pdbx_description
1 polymer ?
#
loop_
_entity_poly.entity_id
_entity_poly.type
_entity_poly.pdbx_seq_one_letter_code
_entity_poly.pdbx_strand_id
1 'polypeptide(L)'
;MGLRTSPRSIIEAFAGVFSEAGVEFARTTDATFDQFNWAEDEIRHAQRRHQHHRDVLHHSFGLLAPTHDLMSREFVYRSHCRELLGRIAAGSDTTVATAAEVALSLVQASHAAPLNTIAFGLYVRMWKLAGFPALDALGSVQVHYEAIAASEIDDLENWTRQKLAVRDRTLTGITCRGHHHDEPVTCRFAYATDSAEAA
;
A
#
# COMPACT_ATOMS: atom_id res chain seq x y z
N MET A 1 -38.62 -32.46 -38.94
CA MET A 1 -37.66 -31.36 -39.23
C MET A 1 -37.08 -30.93 -37.90
N GLY A 2 -35.98 -31.57 -37.47
CA GLY A 2 -35.34 -31.34 -36.19
C GLY A 2 -33.84 -31.15 -36.43
N LEU A 3 -33.37 -29.93 -36.21
CA LEU A 3 -31.98 -29.52 -36.38
C LEU A 3 -31.10 -30.28 -35.39
N ARG A 4 -30.14 -31.06 -35.91
CA ARG A 4 -29.05 -31.63 -35.14
C ARG A 4 -28.12 -30.48 -34.71
N THR A 5 -28.01 -30.23 -33.41
CA THR A 5 -26.95 -29.39 -32.86
C THR A 5 -25.62 -30.13 -32.97
N SER A 6 -24.65 -29.49 -33.63
CA SER A 6 -23.27 -29.97 -33.76
C SER A 6 -22.60 -30.01 -32.37
N PRO A 7 -21.75 -31.01 -32.05
CA PRO A 7 -20.93 -30.96 -30.86
C PRO A 7 -19.93 -29.80 -31.01
N ARG A 8 -19.91 -28.87 -30.05
CA ARG A 8 -18.83 -27.88 -29.93
C ARG A 8 -17.51 -28.64 -29.81
N SER A 9 -16.58 -28.32 -30.71
CA SER A 9 -15.26 -28.94 -30.75
C SER A 9 -14.51 -28.66 -29.44
N ILE A 10 -13.83 -29.66 -28.88
CA ILE A 10 -12.92 -29.53 -27.73
C ILE A 10 -11.91 -28.39 -27.94
N ILE A 11 -11.58 -28.07 -29.19
CA ILE A 11 -10.68 -26.97 -29.58
C ILE A 11 -11.27 -25.58 -29.22
N GLU A 12 -12.59 -25.38 -29.32
CA GLU A 12 -13.24 -24.11 -28.92
C GLU A 12 -13.30 -23.94 -27.40
N ALA A 13 -13.40 -25.04 -26.65
CA ALA A 13 -13.35 -25.01 -25.19
C ALA A 13 -11.93 -24.70 -24.66
N PHE A 14 -10.88 -25.18 -25.33
CA PHE A 14 -9.49 -24.88 -24.98
C PHE A 14 -9.07 -23.44 -25.34
N ALA A 15 -9.61 -22.85 -26.40
CA ALA A 15 -9.32 -21.46 -26.77
C ALA A 15 -9.81 -20.43 -25.72
N GLY A 16 -10.90 -20.72 -24.99
CA GLY A 16 -11.41 -19.88 -23.91
C GLY A 16 -10.51 -19.86 -22.66
N VAL A 17 -9.98 -21.03 -22.28
CA VAL A 17 -9.16 -21.20 -21.05
C VAL A 17 -7.79 -20.52 -21.17
N PHE A 18 -7.16 -20.56 -22.36
CA PHE A 18 -5.91 -19.83 -22.61
C PHE A 18 -6.10 -18.31 -22.74
N SER A 19 -7.30 -17.85 -23.10
CA SER A 19 -7.64 -16.42 -23.20
C SER A 19 -7.88 -15.80 -21.82
N GLU A 20 -8.64 -16.46 -20.94
CA GLU A 20 -8.93 -15.93 -19.60
C GLU A 20 -7.68 -15.84 -18.73
N ALA A 21 -6.83 -16.89 -18.72
CA ALA A 21 -5.56 -16.87 -18.01
C ALA A 21 -4.58 -15.84 -18.58
N GLY A 22 -4.58 -15.62 -19.90
CA GLY A 22 -3.76 -14.58 -20.54
C GLY A 22 -4.23 -13.16 -20.21
N VAL A 23 -5.54 -12.95 -20.12
CA VAL A 23 -6.13 -11.66 -19.74
C VAL A 23 -5.96 -11.38 -18.24
N GLU A 24 -6.04 -12.41 -17.40
CA GLU A 24 -5.76 -12.31 -15.96
C GLU A 24 -4.27 -12.04 -15.69
N PHE A 25 -3.38 -12.75 -16.39
CA PHE A 25 -1.94 -12.48 -16.35
C PHE A 25 -1.63 -11.05 -16.81
N ALA A 26 -2.20 -10.60 -17.94
CA ALA A 26 -2.02 -9.25 -18.46
C ALA A 26 -2.55 -8.17 -17.47
N ARG A 27 -3.73 -8.38 -16.87
CA ARG A 27 -4.28 -7.46 -15.86
C ARG A 27 -3.40 -7.38 -14.61
N THR A 28 -2.84 -8.50 -14.16
CA THR A 28 -1.93 -8.53 -13.01
C THR A 28 -0.59 -7.87 -13.34
N THR A 29 -0.05 -8.08 -14.54
CA THR A 29 1.19 -7.41 -14.97
C THR A 29 0.99 -5.91 -15.13
N ASP A 30 -0.11 -5.46 -15.75
CA ASP A 30 -0.40 -4.04 -15.96
C ASP A 30 -0.58 -3.32 -14.62
N ALA A 31 -1.35 -3.89 -13.69
CA ALA A 31 -1.51 -3.32 -12.35
C ALA A 31 -0.19 -3.25 -11.57
N THR A 32 0.71 -4.22 -11.77
CA THR A 32 2.04 -4.22 -11.15
C THR A 32 2.91 -3.11 -11.74
N PHE A 33 2.97 -2.96 -13.07
CA PHE A 33 3.73 -1.88 -13.71
C PHE A 33 3.21 -0.48 -13.31
N ASP A 34 1.90 -0.32 -13.19
CA ASP A 34 1.29 0.92 -12.71
C ASP A 34 1.72 1.25 -11.27
N GLN A 35 1.73 0.27 -10.36
CA GLN A 35 2.18 0.47 -8.98
C GLN A 35 3.66 0.85 -8.89
N PHE A 36 4.54 0.29 -9.73
CA PHE A 36 5.95 0.71 -9.79
C PHE A 36 6.05 2.20 -10.15
N ASN A 37 5.35 2.64 -11.20
CA ASN A 37 5.34 4.04 -11.62
C ASN A 37 4.79 4.96 -10.51
N TRP A 38 3.69 4.56 -9.87
CA TRP A 38 3.10 5.32 -8.76
C TRP A 38 4.04 5.42 -7.56
N ALA A 39 4.75 4.35 -7.22
CA ALA A 39 5.72 4.34 -6.13
C ALA A 39 6.88 5.30 -6.40
N GLU A 40 7.45 5.26 -7.60
CA GLU A 40 8.52 6.20 -7.99
C GLU A 40 8.04 7.65 -7.98
N ASP A 41 6.83 7.92 -8.49
CA ASP A 41 6.23 9.25 -8.44
C ASP A 41 6.12 9.75 -6.99
N GLU A 42 5.60 8.92 -6.07
CA GLU A 42 5.46 9.29 -4.66
C GLU A 42 6.82 9.50 -3.99
N ILE A 43 7.84 8.70 -4.32
CA ILE A 43 9.23 8.93 -3.88
C ILE A 43 9.71 10.30 -4.37
N ARG A 44 9.55 10.62 -5.66
CA ARG A 44 9.94 11.91 -6.22
C ARG A 44 9.17 13.06 -5.55
N HIS A 45 7.88 12.90 -5.26
CA HIS A 45 7.10 13.88 -4.50
C HIS A 45 7.60 14.04 -3.07
N ALA A 46 7.93 12.96 -2.37
CA ALA A 46 8.47 13.00 -1.02
C ALA A 46 9.86 13.65 -0.99
N GLN A 47 10.72 13.35 -1.95
CA GLN A 47 12.05 13.96 -2.11
C GLN A 47 12.00 15.48 -2.35
N ARG A 48 10.95 15.97 -3.04
CA ARG A 48 10.69 17.41 -3.19
C ARG A 48 10.30 18.05 -1.86
N ARG A 49 9.44 17.39 -1.07
CA ARG A 49 8.95 17.85 0.24
C ARG A 49 10.01 17.77 1.35
N HIS A 50 10.85 16.74 1.34
CA HIS A 50 11.83 16.43 2.38
C HIS A 50 13.25 16.41 1.80
N GLN A 51 13.74 17.58 1.39
CA GLN A 51 15.00 17.70 0.64
C GLN A 51 16.22 17.13 1.38
N HIS A 52 16.24 17.22 2.71
CA HIS A 52 17.31 16.68 3.56
C HIS A 52 17.27 15.16 3.72
N HIS A 53 16.19 14.50 3.29
CA HIS A 53 16.01 13.04 3.42
C HIS A 53 15.96 12.36 2.05
N ARG A 54 16.38 13.05 0.98
CA ARG A 54 16.27 12.56 -0.40
C ARG A 54 16.96 11.22 -0.63
N ASP A 55 18.08 11.00 0.05
CA ASP A 55 18.87 9.79 -0.02
C ASP A 55 18.18 8.58 0.61
N VAL A 56 17.68 8.73 1.83
CA VAL A 56 16.85 7.70 2.50
C VAL A 56 15.58 7.41 1.70
N LEU A 57 14.93 8.43 1.17
CA LEU A 57 13.72 8.26 0.36
C LEU A 57 14.01 7.56 -0.96
N HIS A 58 15.18 7.77 -1.58
CA HIS A 58 15.57 7.03 -2.78
C HIS A 58 15.64 5.52 -2.53
N HIS A 59 16.17 5.11 -1.38
CA HIS A 59 16.32 3.70 -1.01
C HIS A 59 15.05 3.07 -0.41
N SER A 60 13.93 3.78 -0.41
CA SER A 60 12.70 3.33 0.24
C SER A 60 11.76 2.48 -0.60
N PHE A 61 12.04 2.33 -1.90
CA PHE A 61 11.15 1.65 -2.83
C PHE A 61 10.69 0.27 -2.34
N GLY A 62 11.61 -0.54 -1.82
CA GLY A 62 11.29 -1.88 -1.31
C GLY A 62 10.32 -1.91 -0.13
N LEU A 63 10.16 -0.80 0.60
CA LEU A 63 9.21 -0.69 1.71
C LEU A 63 7.78 -0.40 1.26
N LEU A 64 7.57 -0.01 0.01
CA LEU A 64 6.28 0.44 -0.53
C LEU A 64 5.46 -0.72 -1.11
N ALA A 65 5.84 -1.96 -0.84
CA ALA A 65 5.14 -3.13 -1.36
C ALA A 65 3.67 -3.15 -0.86
N PRO A 66 2.69 -3.37 -1.75
CA PRO A 66 1.29 -3.45 -1.34
C PRO A 66 1.05 -4.68 -0.46
N THR A 67 0.14 -4.55 0.51
CA THR A 67 -0.21 -5.63 1.45
C THR A 67 -1.63 -6.14 1.29
N HIS A 68 -2.39 -5.58 0.35
CA HIS A 68 -3.79 -5.91 0.14
C HIS A 68 -4.18 -5.72 -1.33
N ASP A 69 -4.99 -6.63 -1.89
CA ASP A 69 -5.36 -6.64 -3.31
C ASP A 69 -6.02 -5.34 -3.80
N LEU A 70 -6.82 -4.73 -2.92
CA LEU A 70 -7.46 -3.43 -3.19
C LEU A 70 -6.48 -2.25 -3.36
N MET A 71 -5.20 -2.44 -3.05
CA MET A 71 -4.13 -1.50 -3.39
C MET A 71 -3.78 -1.53 -4.89
N SER A 72 -4.40 -2.38 -5.71
CA SER A 72 -4.41 -2.20 -7.16
C SER A 72 -5.05 -0.87 -7.60
N ARG A 73 -5.82 -0.22 -6.72
CA ARG A 73 -6.40 1.12 -6.96
C ARG A 73 -5.39 2.21 -6.61
N GLU A 74 -5.13 3.09 -7.57
CA GLU A 74 -4.12 4.16 -7.45
C GLU A 74 -4.23 4.98 -6.16
N PHE A 75 -5.41 5.51 -5.83
CA PHE A 75 -5.56 6.38 -4.66
C PHE A 75 -5.28 5.65 -3.33
N VAL A 76 -5.58 4.35 -3.28
CA VAL A 76 -5.33 3.50 -2.11
C VAL A 76 -3.83 3.26 -1.96
N TYR A 77 -3.17 2.86 -3.05
CA TYR A 77 -1.74 2.62 -3.06
C TYR A 77 -0.93 3.87 -2.76
N ARG A 78 -1.23 4.98 -3.45
CA ARG A 78 -0.54 6.25 -3.23
C ARG A 78 -0.71 6.76 -1.80
N SER A 79 -1.86 6.57 -1.18
CA SER A 79 -2.08 6.89 0.23
C SER A 79 -1.15 6.08 1.15
N HIS A 80 -1.09 4.75 0.95
CA HIS A 80 -0.18 3.86 1.67
C HIS A 80 1.28 4.31 1.51
N CYS A 81 1.73 4.58 0.28
CA CYS A 81 3.09 5.04 0.01
C CYS A 81 3.39 6.38 0.69
N ARG A 82 2.48 7.35 0.62
CA ARG A 82 2.66 8.68 1.23
C ARG A 82 2.85 8.61 2.73
N GLU A 83 2.07 7.79 3.42
CA GLU A 83 2.18 7.61 4.86
C GLU A 83 3.53 6.99 5.23
N LEU A 84 3.95 5.93 4.52
CA LEU A 84 5.27 5.31 4.74
C LEU A 84 6.43 6.28 4.47
N LEU A 85 6.40 6.98 3.34
CA LEU A 85 7.42 7.97 3.00
C LEU A 85 7.48 9.12 4.01
N GLY A 86 6.32 9.54 4.54
CA GLY A 86 6.24 10.51 5.63
C GLY A 86 6.92 10.01 6.91
N ARG A 87 6.65 8.76 7.30
CA ARG A 87 7.29 8.12 8.47
C ARG A 87 8.80 7.98 8.27
N ILE A 88 9.23 7.56 7.09
CA ILE A 88 10.65 7.44 6.73
C ILE A 88 11.36 8.78 6.86
N ALA A 89 10.77 9.85 6.31
CA ALA A 89 11.34 11.19 6.43
C ALA A 89 11.40 11.68 7.90
N ALA A 90 10.41 11.30 8.71
CA ALA A 90 10.35 11.62 10.13
C ALA A 90 11.24 10.72 11.02
N GLY A 91 11.80 9.63 10.48
CA GLY A 91 12.51 8.61 11.27
C GLY A 91 11.59 7.78 12.19
N SER A 92 10.29 7.73 11.86
CA SER A 92 9.28 6.98 12.61
C SER A 92 9.19 5.52 12.18
N ASP A 93 8.56 4.69 13.01
CA ASP A 93 8.35 3.26 12.76
C ASP A 93 7.52 3.01 11.48
N THR A 94 8.11 2.28 10.53
CA THR A 94 7.48 1.87 9.28
C THR A 94 6.79 0.52 9.37
N THR A 95 7.02 -0.26 10.44
CA THR A 95 6.51 -1.64 10.55
C THR A 95 5.02 -1.70 10.88
N VAL A 96 4.50 -0.75 11.67
CA VAL A 96 3.07 -0.69 12.00
C VAL A 96 2.22 -0.34 10.79
N ALA A 97 1.00 -0.86 10.72
CA ALA A 97 0.15 -0.67 9.55
C ALA A 97 -0.18 0.81 9.28
N THR A 98 -0.36 1.17 8.01
CA THR A 98 -0.83 2.48 7.56
C THR A 98 -2.34 2.63 7.77
N ALA A 99 -2.85 3.86 7.71
CA ALA A 99 -4.29 4.10 7.78
C ALA A 99 -5.02 3.40 6.62
N ALA A 100 -4.43 3.39 5.42
CA ALA A 100 -4.96 2.64 4.29
C ALA A 100 -5.07 1.13 4.60
N GLU A 101 -4.03 0.52 5.16
CA GLU A 101 -4.04 -0.90 5.53
C GLU A 101 -5.13 -1.23 6.55
N VAL A 102 -5.28 -0.40 7.59
CA VAL A 102 -6.32 -0.58 8.61
C VAL A 102 -7.71 -0.42 7.98
N ALA A 103 -7.94 0.60 7.16
CA ALA A 103 -9.23 0.80 6.49
C ALA A 103 -9.61 -0.40 5.61
N LEU A 104 -8.67 -0.95 4.83
CA LEU A 104 -8.91 -2.12 3.98
C LEU A 104 -9.20 -3.38 4.81
N SER A 105 -8.51 -3.57 5.93
CA SER A 105 -8.78 -4.69 6.84
C SER A 105 -10.20 -4.65 7.41
N LEU A 106 -10.72 -3.46 7.70
CA LEU A 106 -12.08 -3.25 8.20
C LEU A 106 -13.12 -3.46 7.10
N VAL A 107 -12.82 -3.05 5.85
CA VAL A 107 -13.64 -3.40 4.69
C VAL A 107 -13.71 -4.91 4.54
N GLN A 108 -12.59 -5.62 4.61
CA GLN A 108 -12.56 -7.07 4.54
C GLN A 108 -13.39 -7.72 5.67
N ALA A 109 -13.23 -7.25 6.91
CA ALA A 109 -14.00 -7.74 8.05
C ALA A 109 -15.52 -7.51 7.88
N SER A 110 -15.92 -6.38 7.27
CA SER A 110 -17.33 -6.05 7.04
C SER A 110 -18.06 -7.02 6.12
N HIS A 111 -17.32 -7.74 5.26
CA HIS A 111 -17.89 -8.79 4.41
C HIS A 111 -18.26 -10.05 5.19
N ALA A 112 -17.64 -10.30 6.35
CA ALA A 112 -17.95 -11.44 7.19
C ALA A 112 -19.10 -11.14 8.17
N ALA A 113 -19.12 -9.94 8.74
CA ALA A 113 -20.18 -9.49 9.63
C ALA A 113 -20.26 -7.95 9.66
N PRO A 114 -21.44 -7.37 9.97
CA PRO A 114 -21.56 -5.93 10.18
C PRO A 114 -20.57 -5.43 11.25
N LEU A 115 -19.92 -4.30 10.98
CA LEU A 115 -19.04 -3.65 11.94
C LEU A 115 -19.86 -3.08 13.10
N ASN A 116 -19.35 -3.25 14.32
CA ASN A 116 -19.91 -2.56 15.48
C ASN A 116 -19.52 -1.07 15.49
N THR A 117 -20.08 -0.30 16.43
CA THR A 117 -19.83 1.14 16.60
C THR A 117 -18.34 1.50 16.62
N ILE A 118 -17.52 0.75 17.36
CA ILE A 118 -16.09 1.02 17.52
C ILE A 118 -15.34 0.75 16.22
N ALA A 119 -15.57 -0.42 15.59
CA ALA A 119 -14.92 -0.81 14.35
C ALA A 119 -15.34 0.09 13.17
N PHE A 120 -16.60 0.50 13.11
CA PHE A 120 -17.06 1.45 12.11
C PHE A 120 -16.48 2.84 12.36
N GLY A 121 -16.41 3.30 13.62
CA GLY A 121 -15.72 4.54 13.98
C GLY A 121 -14.26 4.56 13.53
N LEU A 122 -13.52 3.48 13.80
CA LEU A 122 -12.15 3.31 13.33
C LEU A 122 -12.06 3.33 11.80
N TYR A 123 -12.97 2.66 11.10
CA TYR A 123 -13.00 2.67 9.63
C TYR A 123 -13.13 4.09 9.08
N VAL A 124 -14.06 4.89 9.61
CA VAL A 124 -14.25 6.28 9.18
C VAL A 124 -13.02 7.14 9.49
N ARG A 125 -12.41 6.97 10.67
CA ARG A 125 -11.17 7.67 11.03
C ARG A 125 -10.04 7.35 10.07
N MET A 126 -9.82 6.06 9.79
CA MET A 126 -8.75 5.60 8.89
C MET A 126 -8.99 6.04 7.45
N TRP A 127 -10.25 6.02 6.98
CA TRP A 127 -10.62 6.54 5.66
C TRP A 127 -10.19 8.01 5.50
N LYS A 128 -10.48 8.84 6.51
CA LYS A 128 -10.09 10.25 6.51
C LYS A 128 -8.58 10.44 6.63
N LEU A 129 -7.91 9.74 7.53
CA LEU A 129 -6.45 9.84 7.71
C LEU A 129 -5.69 9.39 6.47
N ALA A 130 -6.19 8.36 5.78
CA ALA A 130 -5.66 7.90 4.50
C ALA A 130 -5.90 8.92 3.37
N GLY A 131 -6.71 9.97 3.59
CA GLY A 131 -7.03 10.96 2.56
C GLY A 131 -7.81 10.34 1.39
N PHE A 132 -8.59 9.29 1.64
CA PHE A 132 -9.44 8.69 0.63
C PHE A 132 -10.54 9.66 0.19
N PRO A 133 -11.12 9.48 -1.01
CA PRO A 133 -12.17 10.34 -1.52
C PRO A 133 -13.28 10.55 -0.49
N ALA A 134 -13.74 11.80 -0.36
CA ALA A 134 -14.81 12.12 0.56
C ALA A 134 -16.05 11.28 0.23
N LEU A 135 -16.61 10.66 1.26
CA LEU A 135 -17.92 10.03 1.19
C LEU A 135 -18.86 10.97 1.94
N ASP A 136 -19.80 11.60 1.23
CA ASP A 136 -20.73 12.59 1.81
C ASP A 136 -21.46 12.05 3.06
N ALA A 137 -21.72 10.73 3.08
CA ALA A 137 -22.32 10.02 4.20
C ALA A 137 -21.41 9.86 5.44
N LEU A 138 -20.08 10.00 5.32
CA LEU A 138 -19.13 9.76 6.41
C LEU A 138 -18.71 11.03 7.16
N GLY A 139 -18.81 12.20 6.52
CA GLY A 139 -18.29 13.46 7.07
C GLY A 139 -18.94 13.90 8.38
N SER A 140 -20.28 13.87 8.45
CA SER A 140 -21.04 14.19 9.67
C SER A 140 -20.99 13.07 10.71
N VAL A 141 -20.76 11.84 10.24
CA VAL A 141 -20.87 10.62 11.02
C VAL A 141 -19.62 10.36 11.85
N GLN A 142 -18.43 10.78 11.38
CA GLN A 142 -17.20 10.67 12.16
C GLN A 142 -17.30 11.33 13.53
N VAL A 143 -17.78 12.58 13.58
CA VAL A 143 -17.88 13.36 14.83
C VAL A 143 -18.74 12.63 15.87
N HIS A 144 -19.77 11.93 15.41
CA HIS A 144 -20.65 11.17 16.29
C HIS A 144 -19.97 9.96 16.91
N TYR A 145 -19.26 9.16 16.10
CA TYR A 145 -18.56 7.97 16.61
C TYR A 145 -17.40 8.32 17.53
N GLU A 146 -16.63 9.36 17.19
CA GLU A 146 -15.55 9.88 18.04
C GLU A 146 -16.10 10.37 19.39
N ALA A 147 -17.26 11.05 19.40
CA ALA A 147 -17.87 11.51 20.65
C ALA A 147 -18.35 10.36 21.56
N ILE A 148 -18.68 9.20 21.00
CA ILE A 148 -19.23 8.07 21.76
C ILE A 148 -18.14 7.12 22.27
N ALA A 149 -17.12 6.86 21.45
CA ALA A 149 -16.23 5.73 21.66
C ALA A 149 -14.75 6.04 21.34
N ALA A 150 -14.31 7.30 21.43
CA ALA A 150 -12.93 7.68 21.06
C ALA A 150 -11.86 6.82 21.73
N SER A 151 -11.96 6.55 23.05
CA SER A 151 -10.98 5.72 23.77
C SER A 151 -10.90 4.30 23.23
N GLU A 152 -12.05 3.66 23.00
CA GLU A 152 -12.11 2.30 22.48
C GLU A 152 -11.68 2.24 21.01
N ILE A 153 -11.92 3.32 20.24
CA ILE A 153 -11.39 3.47 18.88
C ILE A 153 -9.86 3.59 18.91
N ASP A 154 -9.29 4.34 19.85
CA ASP A 154 -7.83 4.47 20.03
C ASP A 154 -7.20 3.11 20.38
N ASP A 155 -7.81 2.38 21.30
CA ASP A 155 -7.37 1.03 21.68
C ASP A 155 -7.43 0.06 20.50
N LEU A 156 -8.54 0.08 19.74
CA LEU A 156 -8.70 -0.75 18.56
C LEU A 156 -7.73 -0.34 17.45
N GLU A 157 -7.45 0.94 17.26
CA GLU A 157 -6.47 1.44 16.30
C GLU A 157 -5.09 0.89 16.62
N ASN A 158 -4.63 1.08 17.86
CA ASN A 158 -3.32 0.62 18.30
C ASN A 158 -3.19 -0.91 18.14
N TRP A 159 -4.19 -1.65 18.61
CA TRP A 159 -4.21 -3.10 18.44
C TRP A 159 -4.18 -3.52 16.97
N THR A 160 -4.98 -2.89 16.11
CA THR A 160 -5.08 -3.27 14.69
C THR A 160 -3.79 -2.94 13.93
N ARG A 161 -3.18 -1.76 14.19
CA ARG A 161 -1.90 -1.38 13.58
C ARG A 161 -0.77 -2.33 13.95
N GLN A 162 -0.73 -2.79 15.21
CA GLN A 162 0.23 -3.78 15.66
C GLN A 162 -0.05 -5.16 15.10
N LYS A 163 -1.33 -5.55 15.03
CA LYS A 163 -1.76 -6.85 14.50
C LYS A 163 -1.41 -7.02 13.01
N LEU A 164 -1.52 -5.94 12.25
CA LEU A 164 -1.22 -5.87 10.82
C LEU A 164 0.23 -5.47 10.52
N ALA A 165 1.11 -5.41 11.54
CA ALA A 165 2.48 -4.96 11.34
C ALA A 165 3.26 -5.88 10.39
N VAL A 166 4.04 -5.26 9.50
CA VAL A 166 4.95 -5.92 8.58
C VAL A 166 6.37 -5.76 9.11
N ARG A 167 6.86 -6.82 9.76
CA ARG A 167 8.08 -6.79 10.61
C ARG A 167 9.36 -6.49 9.84
N ASP A 168 9.41 -6.86 8.57
CA ASP A 168 10.53 -6.64 7.67
C ASP A 168 10.41 -5.33 6.87
N ARG A 169 9.35 -4.53 7.11
CA ARG A 169 9.22 -3.19 6.53
C ARG A 169 10.12 -2.19 7.26
N THR A 170 11.42 -2.39 7.14
CA THR A 170 12.46 -1.54 7.72
C THR A 170 13.58 -1.32 6.72
N LEU A 171 14.14 -0.12 6.67
CA LEU A 171 15.31 0.18 5.84
C LEU A 171 16.55 -0.48 6.43
N THR A 172 16.92 -1.66 5.92
CA THR A 172 18.12 -2.40 6.33
C THR A 172 18.96 -2.79 5.13
N GLY A 173 20.28 -2.90 5.32
CA GLY A 173 21.18 -3.44 4.29
C GLY A 173 21.30 -2.55 3.03
N ILE A 174 21.20 -1.23 3.17
CA ILE A 174 21.30 -0.31 2.02
C ILE A 174 22.74 -0.32 1.49
N THR A 175 22.90 -0.80 0.26
CA THR A 175 24.15 -0.67 -0.51
C THR A 175 23.98 0.40 -1.59
N CYS A 176 24.71 1.51 -1.47
CA CYS A 176 24.69 2.59 -2.47
C CYS A 176 26.08 2.81 -3.06
N ARG A 177 26.17 2.96 -4.38
CA ARG A 177 27.41 3.28 -5.11
C ARG A 177 27.62 4.79 -5.34
N GLY A 178 26.90 5.63 -4.59
CA GLY A 178 26.92 7.08 -4.77
C GLY A 178 26.25 7.57 -6.06
N HIS A 179 25.39 6.75 -6.67
CA HIS A 179 24.64 7.09 -7.88
C HIS A 179 23.17 6.78 -7.66
N HIS A 180 22.29 7.75 -7.95
CA HIS A 180 20.84 7.57 -7.97
C HIS A 180 20.37 7.81 -9.41
N HIS A 181 19.73 6.81 -10.04
CA HIS A 181 19.32 6.87 -11.46
C HIS A 181 20.45 7.30 -12.40
N ASP A 182 21.63 6.70 -12.24
CA ASP A 182 22.86 6.99 -13.00
C ASP A 182 23.45 8.41 -12.82
N GLU A 183 22.83 9.24 -11.98
CA GLU A 183 23.37 10.55 -11.61
C GLU A 183 24.23 10.44 -10.34
N PRO A 184 25.44 11.01 -10.32
CA PRO A 184 26.27 11.03 -9.13
C PRO A 184 25.65 11.93 -8.04
N VAL A 185 25.57 11.42 -6.81
CA VAL A 185 24.97 12.13 -5.69
C VAL A 185 25.76 11.91 -4.38
N THR A 186 25.70 12.89 -3.49
CA THR A 186 26.17 12.73 -2.11
C THR A 186 25.12 11.99 -1.30
N CYS A 187 25.20 10.66 -1.27
CA CYS A 187 24.30 9.79 -0.51
C CYS A 187 24.97 9.33 0.80
N ARG A 188 24.26 9.42 1.94
CA ARG A 188 24.81 8.99 3.24
C ARG A 188 25.15 7.50 3.32
N PHE A 189 24.56 6.68 2.43
CA PHE A 189 24.78 5.23 2.37
C PHE A 189 25.84 4.85 1.35
N ALA A 190 26.40 5.80 0.62
CA ALA A 190 27.49 5.54 -0.29
C ALA A 190 28.71 5.05 0.52
N TYR A 191 29.30 3.92 0.12
CA TYR A 191 30.53 3.37 0.71
C TYR A 191 30.43 2.92 2.19
N ALA A 192 29.22 2.82 2.76
CA ALA A 192 29.01 2.36 4.13
C ALA A 192 29.44 0.89 4.36
N THR A 193 29.64 0.11 3.30
CA THR A 193 30.12 -1.28 3.36
C THR A 193 31.66 -1.42 3.33
N ASP A 194 32.42 -0.40 2.92
CA ASP A 194 33.89 -0.50 2.86
C ASP A 194 34.55 -0.35 4.24
N SER A 195 33.80 0.05 5.26
CA SER A 195 34.31 0.28 6.62
C SER A 195 34.23 -0.94 7.54
N ALA A 196 33.51 -2.00 7.13
CA ALA A 196 33.25 -3.18 7.97
C ALA A 196 34.21 -4.35 7.73
N GLU A 197 34.99 -4.35 6.64
CA GLU A 197 36.02 -5.36 6.34
C GLU A 197 37.46 -4.91 6.71
N ALA A 198 37.61 -3.74 7.32
CA ALA A 198 38.92 -3.17 7.70
C ALA A 198 39.19 -3.14 9.22
N ALA A 199 38.43 -3.88 10.03
CA ALA A 199 38.59 -3.96 11.48
C ALA A 199 38.92 -5.39 11.95
#